data_AF-A0A9D4NK22-F1
#
_entry.id   AF-A0A9D4NK22-F1
#
_cell.length_a   1.000
_cell.length_b   1.000
_cell.length_c   1.000
_cell.angle_alpha   90.00
_cell.angle_beta   90.00
_cell.angle_gamma   90.00
#
_symmetry.space_group_name_H-M   'P 1'
#
loop_
_entity.id
_entity.type
_entity.pdbx_description
1 polymer ?
#
loop_
_entity_poly.entity_id
_entity_poly.type
_entity_poly.pdbx_seq_one_letter_code
_entity_poly.pdbx_strand_id
1 'polypeptide(L)'
;MQLKPSEILYSQDSINIYFDSKSSHDGHKLGETLDDICEGNCSFESVPAITVVNQDGKWMTTNNRRLWVFKELELLGRCLTVPVNVGESIPEARRTTRNGGLSIIIRGYLEGRRYQEHENKDHYQIVPNSTRYDDSDSDDNFTHSDNSDNHDNDSDEW
;
A
#
# COMPACT_ATOMS: atom_id res chain seq x y z
N MET A 1 15.61 5.31 -1.27
CA MET A 1 15.34 6.42 -2.23
C MET A 1 14.12 7.19 -1.72
N GLN A 2 13.93 8.48 -2.08
CA GLN A 2 12.74 9.26 -1.72
C GLN A 2 11.98 9.63 -3.01
N LEU A 3 10.66 9.44 -3.03
CA LEU A 3 9.78 9.84 -4.15
C LEU A 3 8.57 10.61 -3.62
N LYS A 4 8.00 11.50 -4.44
CA LYS A 4 6.67 12.04 -4.13
C LYS A 4 5.61 10.96 -4.33
N PRO A 5 4.61 10.81 -3.45
CA PRO A 5 3.53 9.86 -3.67
C PRO A 5 2.87 10.04 -5.06
N SER A 6 2.69 11.27 -5.54
CA SER A 6 2.14 11.58 -6.86
C SER A 6 2.98 11.07 -8.04
N GLU A 7 4.28 10.82 -7.84
CA GLU A 7 5.19 10.30 -8.89
C GLU A 7 5.13 8.77 -9.01
N ILE A 8 4.49 8.09 -8.05
CA ILE A 8 4.37 6.63 -8.02
C ILE A 8 3.01 6.23 -8.59
N LEU A 9 3.03 5.26 -9.49
CA LEU A 9 1.86 4.73 -10.19
C LEU A 9 1.36 3.45 -9.54
N TYR A 10 0.05 3.27 -9.56
CA TYR A 10 -0.59 2.02 -9.19
C TYR A 10 -0.31 0.95 -10.24
N SER A 11 0.00 -0.28 -9.81
CA SER A 11 0.10 -1.40 -10.74
C SER A 11 -1.27 -2.02 -11.06
N GLN A 12 -2.28 -1.74 -10.24
CA GLN A 12 -3.59 -2.36 -10.34
C GLN A 12 -4.72 -1.36 -10.60
N ASP A 13 -5.82 -1.86 -11.17
CA ASP A 13 -7.03 -1.08 -11.44
C ASP A 13 -7.88 -0.82 -10.20
N SER A 14 -7.81 -1.71 -9.20
CA SER A 14 -8.66 -1.63 -8.03
C SER A 14 -7.98 -2.16 -6.78
N ILE A 15 -8.28 -1.56 -5.62
CA ILE A 15 -7.86 -2.01 -4.28
C ILE A 15 -9.07 -2.35 -3.43
N ASN A 16 -8.88 -3.24 -2.45
CA ASN A 16 -9.83 -3.45 -1.37
C ASN A 16 -9.66 -2.35 -0.30
N ILE A 17 -10.75 -1.95 0.38
CA ILE A 17 -10.70 -1.00 1.51
C ILE A 17 -9.97 -1.55 2.74
N TYR A 18 -9.81 -2.86 2.86
CA TYR A 18 -9.08 -3.49 3.96
C TYR A 18 -7.64 -3.76 3.56
N PHE A 19 -6.70 -3.56 4.49
CA PHE A 19 -5.36 -4.16 4.38
C PHE A 19 -5.45 -5.69 4.45
N ASP A 20 -4.47 -6.38 3.86
CA ASP A 20 -4.49 -7.84 3.79
C ASP A 20 -4.32 -8.45 5.19
N SER A 21 -5.04 -9.54 5.43
CA SER A 21 -4.83 -10.43 6.56
C SER A 21 -3.43 -10.97 6.75
N LYS A 22 -2.65 -11.01 5.68
CA LYS A 22 -1.24 -11.42 5.73
C LYS A 22 -0.29 -10.26 6.04
N SER A 23 -0.79 -9.04 6.15
CA SER A 23 -0.01 -7.88 6.53
C SER A 23 -0.08 -7.64 8.03
N SER A 24 0.90 -6.92 8.58
CA SER A 24 0.87 -6.43 9.98
C SER A 24 -0.29 -5.49 10.30
N HIS A 25 -1.12 -5.15 9.31
CA HIS A 25 -2.25 -4.24 9.42
C HIS A 25 -3.58 -4.93 9.10
N ASP A 26 -3.69 -6.25 9.30
CA ASP A 26 -4.91 -7.01 9.08
C ASP A 26 -6.16 -6.32 9.64
N GLY A 27 -7.24 -6.32 8.86
CA GLY A 27 -8.55 -5.82 9.27
C GLY A 27 -8.68 -4.29 9.34
N HIS A 28 -7.57 -3.54 9.24
CA HIS A 28 -7.63 -2.08 9.23
C HIS A 28 -8.17 -1.56 7.89
N LYS A 29 -9.09 -0.58 7.96
CA LYS A 29 -9.60 0.10 6.77
C LYS A 29 -8.66 1.23 6.35
N LEU A 30 -8.59 1.47 5.04
CA LEU A 30 -7.79 2.55 4.46
C LEU A 30 -8.12 3.92 5.05
N GLY A 31 -9.41 4.27 5.13
CA GLY A 31 -9.81 5.60 5.61
C GLY A 31 -9.66 5.76 7.12
N GLU A 32 -9.86 4.71 7.92
CA GLU A 32 -9.52 4.72 9.36
C GLU A 32 -8.02 4.91 9.58
N THR A 33 -7.20 4.21 8.78
CA THR A 33 -5.73 4.37 8.83
C THR A 33 -5.30 5.79 8.48
N LEU A 34 -5.94 6.40 7.47
CA LEU A 34 -5.70 7.80 7.11
C LEU A 34 -6.07 8.75 8.26
N ASP A 35 -7.23 8.55 8.88
CA ASP A 35 -7.68 9.34 10.03
C ASP A 35 -6.70 9.18 11.21
N ASP A 36 -6.28 7.96 11.54
CA ASP A 36 -5.36 7.68 12.64
C ASP A 36 -3.99 8.36 12.45
N ILE A 37 -3.46 8.37 11.22
CA ILE A 37 -2.23 9.10 10.90
C ILE A 37 -2.45 10.61 11.08
N CYS A 38 -3.59 11.13 10.61
CA CYS A 38 -3.89 12.56 10.69
C CYS A 38 -4.15 13.04 12.13
N GLU A 39 -4.71 12.18 12.97
CA GLU A 39 -4.99 12.44 14.38
C GLU A 39 -3.76 12.20 15.27
N GLY A 40 -2.71 11.58 14.74
CA GLY A 40 -1.48 11.24 15.47
C GLY A 40 -1.61 10.00 16.34
N ASN A 41 -2.66 9.19 16.14
CA ASN A 41 -2.86 7.90 16.80
C ASN A 41 -1.86 6.86 16.30
N CYS A 42 -1.40 6.99 15.05
CA CYS A 42 -0.27 6.25 14.52
C CYS A 42 0.72 7.18 13.81
N SER A 43 2.00 6.82 13.86
CA SER A 43 3.03 7.59 13.16
C SER A 43 2.99 7.24 11.68
N PHE A 44 3.12 8.25 10.82
CA PHE A 44 3.40 8.07 9.40
C PHE A 44 4.57 7.11 9.14
N GLU A 45 5.60 7.15 9.99
CA GLU A 45 6.78 6.28 9.87
C GLU A 45 6.50 4.82 10.23
N SER A 46 5.36 4.55 10.88
CA SER A 46 4.91 3.18 11.16
C SER A 46 4.26 2.51 9.95
N VAL A 47 3.92 3.27 8.90
CA VAL A 47 3.50 2.71 7.62
C VAL A 47 4.76 2.18 6.92
N PRO A 48 4.86 0.86 6.64
CA PRO A 48 6.08 0.32 6.08
C PRO A 48 6.38 0.92 4.70
N ALA A 49 7.68 1.06 4.41
CA ALA A 49 8.15 1.60 3.14
C ALA A 49 7.53 0.87 1.93
N ILE A 50 7.30 1.62 0.86
CA ILE A 50 6.73 1.09 -0.38
C ILE A 50 7.85 0.51 -1.24
N THR A 51 7.62 -0.68 -1.81
CA THR A 51 8.50 -1.19 -2.85
C THR A 51 8.03 -0.69 -4.22
N VAL A 52 8.92 -0.04 -4.96
CA VAL A 52 8.68 0.48 -6.31
C VAL A 52 9.60 -0.20 -7.32
N VAL A 53 9.14 -0.32 -8.56
CA VAL A 53 9.90 -0.85 -9.69
C VAL A 53 9.95 0.21 -10.77
N ASN A 54 11.12 0.41 -11.38
CA ASN A 54 11.23 1.25 -12.57
C ASN A 54 10.85 0.44 -13.80
N GLN A 55 9.80 0.85 -14.48
CA GLN A 55 9.41 0.26 -15.76
C GLN A 55 9.31 1.37 -16.80
N ASP A 56 10.18 1.31 -17.80
CA ASP A 56 10.24 2.29 -18.90
C ASP A 56 10.31 3.76 -18.42
N GLY A 57 11.08 4.01 -17.36
CA GLY A 57 11.25 5.35 -16.78
C GLY A 57 10.13 5.79 -15.84
N LYS A 58 9.17 4.92 -15.53
CA LYS A 58 8.06 5.19 -14.61
C LYS A 58 8.18 4.34 -13.35
N TRP A 59 7.88 4.92 -12.19
CA TRP A 59 7.85 4.22 -10.93
C TRP A 59 6.47 3.63 -10.67
N MET A 60 6.39 2.30 -10.54
CA MET A 60 5.15 1.58 -10.24
C MET A 60 5.31 0.78 -8.95
N THR A 61 4.21 0.51 -8.24
CA THR A 61 4.24 -0.32 -7.02
C THR A 61 3.14 -1.39 -7.02
N THR A 62 3.42 -2.51 -6.35
CA THR A 62 2.41 -3.51 -5.99
C THR A 62 1.73 -3.22 -4.65
N ASN A 63 2.25 -2.31 -3.81
CA ASN A 63 1.64 -1.93 -2.54
C ASN A 63 0.60 -0.82 -2.75
N ASN A 64 -0.42 -1.10 -3.58
CA ASN A 64 -1.39 -0.11 -4.03
C ASN A 64 -2.17 0.54 -2.87
N ARG A 65 -2.52 -0.25 -1.84
CA ARG A 65 -3.21 0.24 -0.62
C ARG A 65 -2.36 1.23 0.17
N ARG A 66 -1.07 0.93 0.39
CA ARG A 66 -0.15 1.84 1.08
C ARG A 66 0.04 3.12 0.28
N LEU A 67 0.24 2.99 -1.04
CA LEU A 67 0.36 4.14 -1.93
C LEU A 67 -0.87 5.05 -1.87
N TRP A 68 -2.08 4.47 -1.79
CA TRP A 68 -3.30 5.26 -1.66
C TRP A 68 -3.26 6.16 -0.42
N VAL A 69 -2.93 5.60 0.75
CA VAL A 69 -2.80 6.37 2.00
C VAL A 69 -1.79 7.51 1.84
N PHE A 70 -0.65 7.23 1.22
CA PHE A 70 0.40 8.24 1.02
C PHE A 70 -0.01 9.36 0.05
N LYS A 71 -0.75 9.05 -1.02
CA LYS A 71 -1.28 10.08 -1.93
C LYS A 71 -2.30 10.97 -1.23
N GLU A 72 -3.18 10.42 -0.39
CA GLU A 72 -4.11 11.23 0.40
C GLU A 72 -3.37 12.14 1.40
N LEU A 73 -2.35 11.62 2.07
CA LEU A 73 -1.53 12.42 2.98
C LEU A 73 -0.75 13.53 2.26
N GLU A 74 -0.31 13.30 1.02
CA GLU A 74 0.28 14.35 0.19
C GLU A 74 -0.75 15.44 -0.16
N LEU A 75 -1.96 15.07 -0.55
CA LEU A 75 -3.05 16.01 -0.82
C LEU A 75 -3.44 16.83 0.42
N LEU A 76 -3.40 16.22 1.60
CA LEU A 76 -3.61 16.87 2.90
C LEU A 76 -2.42 17.76 3.34
N GLY A 77 -1.32 17.81 2.56
CA GLY A 77 -0.11 18.55 2.90
C GLY A 77 0.66 17.97 4.09
N ARG A 78 0.42 16.70 4.43
CA ARG A 78 1.04 15.99 5.56
C ARG A 78 2.31 15.25 5.17
N CYS A 79 2.51 14.97 3.89
CA CYS A 79 3.69 14.32 3.37
C CYS A 79 4.13 14.96 2.05
N LEU A 80 5.44 15.22 1.88
CA LEU A 80 6.00 15.68 0.60
C LEU A 80 6.70 14.56 -0.17
N THR A 81 7.31 13.61 0.55
CA THR A 81 8.04 12.49 -0.04
C THR A 81 7.98 11.28 0.89
N VAL A 82 7.95 10.09 0.31
CA VAL A 82 7.97 8.82 1.04
C VAL A 82 9.28 8.05 0.79
N PRO A 83 9.79 7.33 1.80
CA PRO A 83 10.86 6.37 1.59
C PRO A 83 10.37 5.19 0.77
N VAL A 84 11.13 4.85 -0.26
CA VAL A 84 10.85 3.72 -1.15
C VAL A 84 12.06 2.80 -1.29
N ASN A 85 11.75 1.51 -1.39
CA ASN A 85 12.66 0.44 -1.75
C ASN A 85 12.54 0.17 -3.25
N VAL A 86 13.66 -0.01 -3.94
CA VAL A 86 13.64 -0.37 -5.37
C VAL A 86 13.63 -1.89 -5.48
N GLY A 87 12.56 -2.44 -6.05
CA GLY A 87 12.44 -3.85 -6.39
C GLY A 87 12.85 -4.14 -7.83
N GLU A 88 12.93 -5.43 -8.16
CA GLU A 88 13.40 -5.88 -9.48
C GLU A 88 12.31 -5.87 -10.55
N SER A 89 11.12 -6.39 -10.25
CA SER A 89 10.04 -6.49 -11.23
C SER A 89 8.65 -6.58 -10.58
N ILE A 90 7.61 -6.20 -11.34
CA ILE A 90 6.22 -6.44 -10.97
C ILE A 90 5.71 -7.63 -11.78
N PRO A 91 5.22 -8.71 -11.13
CA PRO A 91 4.60 -9.84 -11.82
C PRO A 91 3.46 -9.39 -12.72
N GLU A 92 3.35 -9.95 -13.93
CA GLU A 92 2.32 -9.55 -14.90
C GLU A 92 0.89 -9.68 -14.34
N ALA A 93 0.65 -10.71 -13.53
CA ALA A 93 -0.64 -10.92 -12.85
C ALA A 93 -1.03 -9.76 -11.91
N ARG A 94 -0.07 -8.96 -11.44
CA ARG A 94 -0.29 -7.79 -10.57
C ARG A 94 -0.28 -6.47 -11.33
N ARG A 95 -0.14 -6.51 -12.65
CA ARG A 95 -0.15 -5.35 -13.54
C ARG A 95 -1.50 -5.27 -14.26
N THR A 96 -2.54 -5.03 -13.48
CA THR A 96 -3.91 -4.98 -14.00
C THR A 96 -4.34 -3.59 -14.43
N THR A 97 -3.56 -2.54 -14.14
CA THR A 97 -3.95 -1.17 -14.45
C THR A 97 -4.19 -0.93 -15.96
N ARG A 98 -5.30 -0.25 -16.29
CA ARG A 98 -5.74 0.10 -17.65
C ARG A 98 -5.65 1.61 -17.93
N ASN A 99 -5.39 2.42 -16.91
CA ASN A 99 -5.28 3.88 -17.01
C ASN A 99 -3.83 4.39 -16.84
N GLY A 100 -2.85 3.47 -16.95
CA GLY A 100 -1.44 3.78 -16.74
C GLY A 100 -1.06 4.02 -15.27
N GLY A 101 -1.88 3.57 -14.32
CA GLY A 101 -1.62 3.63 -12.88
C GLY A 101 -1.87 5.00 -12.23
N LEU A 102 -2.59 5.89 -12.92
CA LEU A 102 -2.83 7.26 -12.47
C LEU A 102 -3.92 7.33 -11.40
N SER A 103 -4.97 6.52 -11.55
CA SER A 103 -6.07 6.42 -10.59
C SER A 103 -6.38 4.97 -10.27
N ILE A 104 -7.12 4.77 -9.19
CA ILE A 104 -7.50 3.43 -8.72
C ILE A 104 -8.95 3.40 -8.26
N ILE A 105 -9.60 2.26 -8.48
CA ILE A 105 -10.96 2.00 -8.01
C ILE A 105 -10.90 1.44 -6.59
N ILE A 106 -11.72 1.96 -5.69
CA ILE A 106 -11.75 1.52 -4.29
C ILE A 106 -13.01 0.67 -4.09
N ARG A 107 -12.80 -0.60 -3.77
CA ARG A 107 -13.87 -1.59 -3.58
C ARG A 107 -14.30 -1.62 -2.12
N GLY A 108 -15.52 -1.16 -1.85
CA GLY A 108 -16.09 -1.07 -0.50
C GLY A 108 -16.58 0.32 -0.15
N TYR A 109 -16.87 0.53 1.13
CA TYR A 109 -17.26 1.85 1.67
C TYR A 109 -16.08 2.44 2.45
N LEU A 110 -15.54 3.56 1.97
CA LEU A 110 -14.49 4.30 2.66
C LEU A 110 -15.11 5.04 3.85
N GLU A 111 -14.94 4.44 5.03
CA GLU A 111 -15.17 5.12 6.31
C GLU A 111 -13.92 5.92 6.67
N GLY A 112 -14.10 7.12 7.22
CA GLY A 112 -13.02 8.04 7.56
C GLY A 112 -13.41 9.49 7.25
N ARG A 113 -13.23 10.39 8.22
CA ARG A 113 -13.63 11.81 8.13
C ARG A 113 -12.71 12.60 7.22
N ARG A 114 -11.40 12.31 7.23
CA ARG A 114 -10.40 13.10 6.48
C ARG A 114 -10.52 12.95 4.98
N TYR A 115 -10.86 11.75 4.51
CA TYR A 115 -11.18 11.53 3.09
C TYR A 115 -12.40 12.36 2.64
N GLN A 116 -13.40 12.54 3.52
CA GLN A 116 -14.63 13.25 3.17
C GLN A 116 -14.45 14.78 3.11
N GLU A 117 -13.42 15.32 3.77
CA GLU A 117 -13.13 16.75 3.88
C GLU A 117 -12.51 17.36 2.61
N HIS A 118 -11.96 16.55 1.70
CA HIS A 118 -11.39 17.04 0.45
C HIS A 118 -12.44 17.14 -0.68
N GLU A 119 -12.54 18.32 -1.30
CA GLU A 119 -13.45 18.59 -2.43
C GLU A 119 -13.05 17.86 -3.74
N ASN A 120 -11.84 17.29 -3.81
CA ASN A 120 -11.27 16.74 -5.04
C ASN A 120 -11.56 15.23 -5.21
N LYS A 121 -12.85 14.88 -5.19
CA LYS A 121 -13.35 13.49 -5.28
C LYS A 121 -13.16 12.83 -6.65
N ASP A 122 -12.72 13.59 -7.66
CA ASP A 122 -12.62 13.13 -9.05
C ASP A 122 -11.47 12.14 -9.30
N HIS A 123 -10.57 11.92 -8.32
CA HIS A 123 -9.43 11.03 -8.50
C HIS A 123 -9.74 9.53 -8.31
N TYR A 124 -10.86 9.17 -7.67
CA TYR A 124 -11.17 7.77 -7.35
C TYR A 124 -12.63 7.42 -7.60
N GLN A 125 -12.86 6.21 -8.10
CA GLN A 125 -14.20 5.64 -8.19
C GLN A 125 -14.40 4.68 -7.02
N ILE A 126 -15.41 4.96 -6.18
CA ILE A 126 -15.85 4.05 -5.11
C ILE A 126 -16.92 3.14 -5.69
N VAL A 127 -16.71 1.82 -5.59
CA VAL A 127 -17.65 0.81 -6.08
C VAL A 127 -18.03 -0.17 -4.96
N PRO A 128 -19.25 -0.72 -4.96
CA PRO A 128 -19.66 -1.73 -3.98
C PRO A 128 -18.74 -2.96 -4.02
N ASN A 129 -18.50 -3.58 -2.86
CA ASN A 129 -17.64 -4.76 -2.74
C ASN A 129 -18.15 -5.98 -3.55
N SER A 130 -19.43 -5.99 -3.95
CA SER A 130 -20.04 -7.04 -4.78
C SER A 130 -19.63 -6.99 -6.27
N THR A 131 -18.89 -5.97 -6.69
CA THR A 131 -18.45 -5.83 -8.08
C THR A 131 -17.29 -6.80 -8.32
N ARG A 132 -17.46 -7.76 -9.23
CA ARG A 132 -16.46 -8.80 -9.52
C ARG A 132 -15.22 -8.17 -10.15
N TYR A 133 -14.17 -8.03 -9.35
CA TYR A 133 -12.81 -7.72 -9.80
C TYR A 133 -11.91 -8.84 -9.31
N ASP A 134 -10.96 -9.30 -10.14
CA ASP A 134 -10.01 -10.35 -9.76
C ASP A 134 -9.16 -9.87 -8.56
N ASP A 135 -9.43 -10.44 -7.39
CA ASP A 135 -8.70 -10.20 -6.13
C ASP A 135 -7.28 -10.77 -6.22
N SER A 136 -6.36 -10.03 -6.86
CA SER A 136 -4.93 -10.38 -6.94
C SER A 136 -4.06 -9.54 -6.00
N ASP A 137 -4.68 -8.75 -5.13
CA ASP A 137 -4.06 -7.66 -4.37
C ASP A 137 -3.56 -8.14 -2.99
N SER A 138 -2.83 -9.26 -2.96
CA SER A 138 -2.20 -9.73 -1.74
C SER A 138 -0.98 -8.86 -1.43
N ASP A 139 -0.97 -8.14 -0.29
CA ASP A 139 0.22 -7.41 0.17
C ASP A 139 1.22 -8.42 0.74
N ASP A 140 1.83 -9.24 -0.13
CA ASP A 140 2.89 -10.15 0.24
C ASP A 140 4.11 -9.32 0.64
N ASN A 141 4.23 -9.12 1.95
CA ASN A 141 5.44 -8.65 2.58
C ASN A 141 6.47 -9.77 2.40
N PHE A 142 7.33 -9.66 1.38
CA PHE A 142 8.46 -10.58 1.22
C PHE A 142 9.50 -10.29 2.30
N THR A 143 9.21 -10.70 3.53
CA THR A 143 10.25 -10.91 4.55
C THR A 143 10.86 -12.28 4.27
N HIS A 144 11.85 -12.34 3.38
CA HIS A 144 12.90 -13.37 3.53
C HIS A 144 13.80 -12.89 4.66
N SER A 145 13.37 -13.15 5.89
CA SER A 145 14.31 -13.29 6.98
C SER A 145 14.75 -14.74 6.97
N ASP A 146 15.71 -15.06 6.10
CA ASP A 146 16.59 -16.21 6.31
C ASP A 146 17.38 -15.93 7.59
N ASN A 147 16.87 -16.42 8.72
CA ASN A 147 17.68 -16.75 9.87
C ASN A 147 17.70 -18.28 9.96
N SER A 148 18.46 -18.89 9.06
CA SER A 148 19.06 -20.20 9.31
C SER A 148 20.35 -19.96 10.09
N ASP A 149 20.25 -19.87 11.40
CA ASP A 149 21.38 -20.23 12.26
C ASP A 149 20.90 -21.28 13.25
N ASN A 150 21.38 -22.48 13.00
CA ASN A 150 21.19 -23.69 13.77
C ASN A 150 21.64 -23.45 15.22
N HIS A 151 20.76 -23.77 16.17
CA HIS A 151 21.19 -24.22 17.48
C HIS A 151 20.68 -25.65 17.66
N ASP A 152 21.44 -26.56 17.04
CA ASP A 152 21.40 -27.96 17.43
C ASP A 152 21.95 -28.07 18.86
N ASN A 153 21.21 -28.82 19.67
CA ASN A 153 21.63 -29.37 20.95
C ASN A 153 23.05 -29.95 20.86
N ASP A 154 23.82 -29.77 21.92
CA ASP A 154 24.52 -30.92 22.48
C ASP A 154 24.60 -30.84 24.00
N SER A 155 24.33 -31.99 24.59
CA SER A 155 24.34 -32.31 26.02
C SER A 155 25.77 -32.44 26.54
N ASP A 156 25.84 -32.50 27.88
CA ASP A 156 26.78 -33.25 28.72
C ASP A 156 27.97 -32.55 29.43
N GLU A 157 27.99 -32.84 30.74
CA GLU A 157 29.09 -32.90 31.73
C GLU A 157 29.82 -31.56 32.03
N TRP A 158 30.05 -31.13 33.28
CA TRP A 158 30.55 -31.80 34.50
C TRP A 158 29.97 -31.16 35.78
#